data_AF-A0A2M8Y0X6-F1
#
_entry.id   AF-A0A2M8Y0X6-F1
#
_cell.length_a   1.000
_cell.length_b   1.000
_cell.length_c   1.000
_cell.angle_alpha   90.00
_cell.angle_beta   90.00
_cell.angle_gamma   90.00
#
_symmetry.space_group_name_H-M   'P 1'
#
loop_
_entity.id
_entity.type
_entity.pdbx_description
1 polymer ?
#
loop_
_entity_poly.entity_id
_entity_poly.type
_entity_poly.pdbx_seq_one_letter_code
_entity_poly.pdbx_strand_id
1 'polypeptide(L)'
;MENNNDYWKQIDDTISIHDEYILSKEQRKHIATEEQNAYEKNIDSIKEIIEQFESELKARGFWTELQIDTKGFRFRFSLKGYYGPGGFSSQYHISGPLVLGIINTFGDSIRSFCKNRLEDNIEIGCNFDKNKFIEFTQKVLSDYVSPNNLIISKEQYEYLRNFNSNN
;
A
#
# COMPACT_ATOMS: atom_id res chain seq x y z
N MET A 1 -27.07 18.90 -23.07
CA MET A 1 -26.66 17.88 -22.08
C MET A 1 -27.24 16.53 -22.49
N GLU A 2 -26.84 15.99 -23.65
CA GLU A 2 -27.36 14.71 -24.17
C GLU A 2 -26.30 13.60 -24.18
N ASN A 3 -25.02 13.91 -23.92
CA ASN A 3 -23.90 12.97 -24.05
C ASN A 3 -23.63 12.05 -22.85
N ASN A 4 -24.47 12.08 -21.80
CA ASN A 4 -24.21 11.30 -20.58
C ASN A 4 -25.02 9.99 -20.52
N ASN A 5 -26.15 9.91 -21.23
CA ASN A 5 -27.07 8.77 -21.09
C ASN A 5 -26.52 7.50 -21.76
N ASP A 6 -25.88 7.63 -22.92
CA ASP A 6 -25.25 6.51 -23.62
C ASP A 6 -24.01 5.98 -22.88
N TYR A 7 -23.26 6.87 -22.22
CA TYR A 7 -22.13 6.50 -21.37
C TYR A 7 -22.59 5.66 -20.16
N TRP A 8 -23.60 6.13 -19.42
CA TRP A 8 -24.12 5.39 -18.27
C TRP A 8 -24.75 4.06 -18.68
N LYS A 9 -25.46 4.04 -19.81
CA LYS A 9 -26.01 2.80 -20.35
C LYS A 9 -24.92 1.79 -20.71
N GLN A 10 -23.82 2.22 -21.33
CA GLN A 10 -22.67 1.34 -21.60
C GLN A 10 -22.04 0.76 -20.33
N ILE A 11 -21.97 1.57 -19.27
CA ILE A 11 -21.50 1.11 -17.96
C ILE A 11 -22.49 0.07 -17.38
N ASP A 12 -23.79 0.35 -17.42
CA ASP A 12 -24.82 -0.56 -16.90
C ASP A 12 -24.86 -1.90 -17.66
N ASP A 13 -24.80 -1.85 -18.99
CA ASP A 13 -24.74 -3.05 -19.84
C ASP A 13 -23.50 -3.89 -19.50
N THR A 14 -22.35 -3.24 -19.29
CA THR A 14 -21.10 -3.92 -18.89
C THR A 14 -21.22 -4.57 -17.51
N ILE A 15 -21.77 -3.85 -16.52
CA ILE A 15 -21.97 -4.39 -15.16
C ILE A 15 -22.94 -5.57 -15.20
N SER A 16 -24.03 -5.47 -15.97
CA SER A 16 -25.03 -6.52 -16.08
C SER A 16 -24.48 -7.80 -16.69
N ILE A 17 -23.57 -7.71 -17.67
CA ILE A 17 -22.89 -8.88 -18.24
C ILE A 17 -22.00 -9.56 -17.20
N HIS A 18 -21.38 -8.78 -16.31
CA HIS A 18 -20.47 -9.29 -15.30
C HIS A 18 -21.15 -9.81 -14.03
N ASP A 19 -22.41 -9.47 -13.79
CA ASP A 19 -23.12 -9.76 -12.53
C ASP A 19 -23.13 -11.26 -12.18
N GLU A 20 -23.23 -12.12 -13.19
CA GLU A 20 -23.17 -13.59 -13.02
C GLU A 20 -21.79 -14.11 -12.56
N TYR A 21 -20.72 -13.32 -12.78
CA TYR A 21 -19.35 -13.64 -12.37
C TYR A 21 -18.96 -12.98 -11.04
N ILE A 22 -19.81 -12.09 -10.51
CA ILE A 22 -19.58 -11.42 -9.24
C ILE A 22 -19.98 -12.35 -8.09
N LEU A 23 -19.05 -12.53 -7.14
CA LEU A 23 -19.31 -13.30 -5.93
C LEU A 23 -20.51 -12.73 -5.15
N SER A 24 -21.35 -13.63 -4.65
CA SER A 24 -22.47 -13.29 -3.76
C SER A 24 -21.96 -12.57 -2.50
N LYS A 25 -22.85 -11.89 -1.78
CA LYS A 25 -22.50 -11.22 -0.52
C LYS A 25 -21.99 -12.22 0.52
N GLU A 26 -22.58 -13.40 0.57
CA GLU A 26 -22.22 -14.50 1.46
C GLU A 26 -20.84 -15.06 1.11
N GLN A 27 -20.58 -15.32 -0.19
CA GLN A 27 -19.27 -15.77 -0.66
C GLN A 27 -18.18 -14.76 -0.35
N ARG A 28 -18.43 -13.46 -0.61
CA ARG A 28 -17.49 -12.38 -0.25
C ARG A 28 -17.22 -12.31 1.23
N LYS A 29 -18.24 -12.45 2.08
CA LYS A 29 -18.08 -12.44 3.53
C LYS A 29 -17.25 -13.64 4.02
N HIS A 30 -17.49 -14.82 3.44
CA HIS A 30 -16.74 -16.02 3.78
C HIS A 30 -15.26 -15.86 3.45
N ILE A 31 -14.94 -15.47 2.21
CA ILE A 31 -13.57 -15.23 1.76
C ILE A 31 -12.88 -14.15 2.60
N ALA A 32 -13.56 -13.02 2.87
CA ALA A 32 -13.00 -11.95 3.71
C ALA A 32 -12.66 -12.44 5.13
N THR A 33 -13.45 -13.38 5.66
CA THR A 33 -13.19 -14.00 6.97
C THR A 33 -11.99 -14.95 6.90
N GLU A 34 -11.87 -15.73 5.83
CA GLU A 34 -10.71 -16.62 5.61
C GLU A 34 -9.41 -15.82 5.48
N GLU A 35 -9.42 -14.76 4.68
CA GLU A 35 -8.28 -13.83 4.50
C GLU A 35 -7.86 -13.21 5.83
N GLN A 36 -8.84 -12.73 6.62
CA GLN A 36 -8.59 -12.14 7.93
C GLN A 36 -7.99 -13.15 8.91
N ASN A 37 -8.55 -14.36 8.98
CA ASN A 37 -8.04 -15.42 9.84
C ASN A 37 -6.64 -15.86 9.43
N ALA A 38 -6.35 -15.89 8.13
CA ALA A 38 -5.01 -16.19 7.63
C ALA A 38 -4.02 -15.09 8.02
N TYR A 39 -4.39 -13.82 7.84
CA TYR A 39 -3.57 -12.69 8.28
C TYR A 39 -3.25 -12.78 9.78
N GLU A 40 -4.25 -12.99 10.63
CA GLU A 40 -4.06 -13.12 12.07
C GLU A 40 -3.08 -14.24 12.45
N LYS A 41 -3.10 -15.36 11.73
CA LYS A 41 -2.12 -16.46 11.90
C LYS A 41 -0.71 -16.07 11.45
N ASN A 42 -0.60 -15.15 10.48
CA ASN A 42 0.66 -14.71 9.91
C ASN A 42 1.28 -13.50 10.63
N ILE A 43 0.54 -12.82 11.53
CA ILE A 43 0.98 -11.59 12.22
C ILE A 43 2.35 -11.76 12.86
N ASP A 44 2.60 -12.86 13.57
CA ASP A 44 3.88 -13.06 14.27
C ASP A 44 5.05 -13.17 13.29
N SER A 45 4.85 -13.83 12.14
CA SER A 45 5.87 -13.92 11.10
C SER A 45 6.12 -12.57 10.43
N ILE A 46 5.07 -11.81 10.14
CA ILE A 46 5.16 -10.45 9.59
C ILE A 46 5.92 -9.55 10.57
N LYS A 47 5.59 -9.64 11.85
CA LYS A 47 6.18 -8.85 12.93
C LYS A 47 7.67 -9.16 13.11
N GLU A 48 8.05 -10.43 13.14
CA GLU A 48 9.45 -10.85 13.22
C GLU A 48 10.29 -10.21 12.09
N ILE A 49 9.81 -10.32 10.84
CA ILE A 49 10.52 -9.79 9.67
C ILE A 49 10.65 -8.28 9.78
N ILE A 50 9.56 -7.58 10.03
CA ILE A 50 9.56 -6.12 9.98
C ILE A 50 10.32 -5.50 11.16
N GLU A 51 10.30 -6.12 12.34
CA GLU A 51 11.10 -5.70 13.49
C GLU A 51 12.60 -5.84 13.21
N GLN A 52 13.01 -6.88 12.46
CA GLN A 52 14.39 -7.00 11.98
C GLN A 52 14.76 -5.84 11.05
N PHE A 53 13.94 -5.53 10.05
CA PHE A 53 14.16 -4.38 9.17
C PHE A 53 14.16 -3.05 9.94
N GLU A 54 13.23 -2.87 10.88
CA GLU A 54 13.15 -1.67 11.70
C GLU A 54 14.43 -1.47 12.53
N SER A 55 14.95 -2.53 13.16
CA SER A 55 16.19 -2.49 13.92
C SER A 55 17.38 -2.08 13.06
N GLU A 56 17.52 -2.67 11.88
CA GLU A 56 18.57 -2.34 10.91
C GLU A 56 18.46 -0.88 10.42
N LEU A 57 17.25 -0.37 10.22
CA LEU A 57 17.01 1.02 9.81
C LEU A 57 17.35 2.00 10.94
N LYS A 58 16.94 1.72 12.18
CA LYS A 58 17.31 2.51 13.36
C LYS A 58 18.82 2.58 13.54
N ALA A 59 19.53 1.46 13.35
CA ALA A 59 21.00 1.41 13.42
C ALA A 59 21.69 2.29 12.36
N ARG A 60 21.00 2.62 11.26
CA ARG A 60 21.47 3.50 10.17
C ARG A 60 20.93 4.93 10.28
N GLY A 61 20.25 5.28 11.37
CA GLY A 61 19.77 6.63 11.65
C GLY A 61 18.44 7.00 10.98
N PHE A 62 17.66 6.03 10.53
CA PHE A 62 16.29 6.27 10.07
C PHE A 62 15.38 6.56 11.28
N TRP A 63 14.42 7.45 11.09
CA TRP A 63 13.21 7.49 11.90
C TRP A 63 12.25 6.43 11.39
N THR A 64 11.64 5.64 12.28
CA THR A 64 10.69 4.58 11.93
C THR A 64 9.44 4.65 12.80
N GLU A 65 8.32 4.16 12.26
CA GLU A 65 7.08 3.92 12.99
C GLU A 65 6.44 2.62 12.51
N LEU A 66 6.20 1.70 13.44
CA LEU A 66 5.59 0.41 13.18
C LEU A 66 4.29 0.26 13.99
N GLN A 67 3.20 -0.09 13.31
CA GLN A 67 1.92 -0.44 13.92
C GLN A 67 1.44 -1.75 13.29
N ILE A 68 1.21 -2.77 14.11
CA ILE A 68 0.66 -4.05 13.66
C ILE A 68 -0.35 -4.51 14.69
N ASP A 69 -1.57 -4.77 14.25
CA ASP A 69 -2.62 -5.39 15.04
C ASP A 69 -3.48 -6.31 14.14
N THR A 70 -4.52 -6.89 14.72
CA THR A 70 -5.46 -7.74 13.97
C THR A 70 -6.24 -6.96 12.91
N LYS A 71 -6.34 -5.63 13.01
CA LYS A 71 -7.01 -4.78 12.03
C LYS A 71 -6.06 -4.33 10.91
N GLY A 72 -4.79 -4.67 10.99
CA GLY A 72 -3.85 -4.43 9.90
C GLY A 72 -2.49 -3.96 10.36
N PHE A 73 -1.77 -3.41 9.39
CA PHE A 73 -0.34 -3.22 9.43
C PHE A 73 0.02 -1.87 8.80
N ARG A 74 0.96 -1.14 9.42
CA ARG A 74 1.56 0.07 8.86
C ARG A 74 3.02 0.14 9.29
N PHE A 75 3.89 0.36 8.32
CA PHE A 75 5.30 0.64 8.56
C PHE A 75 5.72 1.89 7.80
N ARG A 76 6.27 2.87 8.52
CA ARG A 76 6.80 4.12 7.98
C ARG A 76 8.25 4.27 8.34
N PHE A 77 9.01 4.88 7.46
CA PHE A 77 10.40 5.23 7.73
C PHE A 77 10.81 6.50 6.98
N SER A 78 11.79 7.21 7.50
CA SER A 78 12.38 8.37 6.83
C SER A 78 13.84 8.57 7.21
N LEU A 79 14.62 9.13 6.29
CA LEU A 79 16.01 9.49 6.51
C LEU A 79 16.26 10.93 6.04
N LYS A 80 17.07 11.67 6.81
CA LYS A 80 17.46 13.03 6.46
C LYS A 80 18.11 13.07 5.07
N GLY A 81 17.64 14.01 4.24
CA GLY A 81 18.13 14.19 2.87
C GLY A 81 17.31 13.45 1.82
N TYR A 82 16.34 12.62 2.21
CA TYR A 82 15.41 11.96 1.29
C TYR A 82 14.01 12.60 1.37
N TYR A 83 13.31 12.63 0.23
CA TYR A 83 11.97 13.21 0.14
C TYR A 83 10.89 12.27 0.69
N GLY A 84 10.02 12.83 1.53
CA GLY A 84 8.82 12.17 2.07
C GLY A 84 9.11 11.03 3.06
N PRO A 85 8.06 10.55 3.75
CA PRO A 85 8.13 9.27 4.45
C PRO A 85 8.00 8.13 3.42
N GLY A 86 8.95 7.20 3.45
CA GLY A 86 8.77 5.89 2.84
C GLY A 86 7.87 5.02 3.71
N GLY A 87 7.36 3.93 3.14
CA GLY A 87 6.57 2.96 3.90
C GLY A 87 5.45 2.32 3.11
N PHE A 88 4.72 1.46 3.80
CA PHE A 88 3.59 0.70 3.27
C PHE A 88 2.60 0.40 4.39
N SER A 89 1.34 0.18 4.02
CA SER A 89 0.27 -0.16 4.95
C SER A 89 -0.71 -1.14 4.33
N SER A 90 -1.28 -2.02 5.15
CA SER A 90 -2.38 -2.90 4.75
C SER A 90 -3.56 -2.07 4.27
N GLN A 91 -4.17 -2.52 3.19
CA GLN A 91 -5.44 -2.02 2.69
C GLN A 91 -6.40 -3.18 2.59
N TYR A 92 -7.59 -3.04 3.20
CA TYR A 92 -8.69 -3.95 2.94
C TYR A 92 -9.26 -3.63 1.56
N HIS A 93 -9.03 -4.48 0.58
CA HIS A 93 -9.76 -4.41 -0.67
C HIS A 93 -11.20 -4.88 -0.41
N ILE A 94 -12.18 -3.98 -0.56
CA ILE A 94 -13.62 -4.24 -0.33
C ILE A 94 -14.16 -5.40 -1.20
N SER A 95 -13.40 -5.88 -2.19
CA SER A 95 -13.79 -6.97 -3.09
C SER A 95 -12.60 -7.81 -3.58
N GLY A 96 -11.51 -7.92 -2.80
CA GLY A 96 -10.29 -8.61 -3.20
C GLY A 96 -9.47 -9.16 -2.02
N PRO A 97 -8.31 -9.78 -2.29
CA PRO A 97 -7.45 -10.35 -1.25
C PRO A 97 -6.94 -9.28 -0.27
N LEU A 98 -6.58 -9.69 0.94
CA LEU A 98 -5.95 -8.77 1.89
C LEU A 98 -4.52 -8.47 1.43
N VAL A 99 -4.24 -7.20 1.13
CA VAL A 99 -2.98 -6.78 0.52
C VAL A 99 -2.32 -5.62 1.27
N LEU A 100 -1.01 -5.49 1.08
CA LEU A 100 -0.26 -4.27 1.39
C LEU A 100 -0.23 -3.34 0.20
N GLY A 101 -0.43 -2.05 0.47
CA GLY A 101 -0.12 -1.01 -0.49
C GLY A 101 0.97 -0.07 -0.03
N ILE A 102 1.81 0.37 -0.97
CA ILE A 102 2.86 1.36 -0.72
C ILE A 102 2.22 2.70 -0.37
N ILE A 103 2.75 3.41 0.62
CA ILE A 103 2.29 4.76 0.97
C ILE A 103 2.70 5.69 -0.19
N ASN A 104 1.71 6.24 -0.90
CA ASN A 104 1.97 7.21 -1.96
C ASN A 104 2.30 8.57 -1.33
N THR A 105 3.49 9.10 -1.59
CA THR A 105 3.95 10.40 -1.08
C THR A 105 3.41 11.59 -1.88
N PHE A 106 2.84 11.36 -3.07
CA PHE A 106 2.38 12.40 -4.00
C PHE A 106 0.90 12.77 -3.89
N GLY A 107 0.13 12.17 -2.97
CA GLY A 107 -1.28 12.49 -2.77
C GLY A 107 -1.73 12.16 -1.36
N ASP A 108 -2.53 13.06 -0.77
CA ASP A 108 -3.26 12.98 0.50
C ASP A 108 -2.66 12.01 1.53
N SER A 109 -1.96 12.53 2.55
CA SER A 109 -1.20 11.78 3.56
C SER A 109 -2.02 10.75 4.37
N ILE A 110 -3.34 10.77 4.22
CA ILE A 110 -4.31 9.86 4.84
C ILE A 110 -4.65 8.68 3.91
N ARG A 111 -4.44 8.84 2.60
CA ARG A 111 -4.80 7.90 1.55
C ARG A 111 -3.57 7.17 1.02
N SER A 112 -3.13 6.15 1.75
CA SER A 112 -2.44 5.04 1.10
C SER A 112 -3.43 4.41 0.11
N PHE A 113 -3.47 4.87 -1.14
CA PHE A 113 -4.12 4.12 -2.22
C PHE A 113 -3.00 3.53 -3.05
N CYS A 114 -2.91 2.20 -3.04
CA CYS A 114 -2.13 1.54 -4.06
C CYS A 114 -2.76 1.81 -5.43
N LYS A 115 -1.97 1.72 -6.50
CA LYS A 115 -2.58 1.62 -7.83
C LYS A 115 -3.50 0.40 -7.81
N ASN A 116 -4.68 0.49 -8.42
CA ASN A 116 -5.62 -0.63 -8.54
C ASN A 116 -5.12 -1.65 -9.58
N ARG A 117 -3.90 -2.16 -9.36
CA ARG A 117 -3.14 -3.14 -10.13
C ARG A 117 -2.69 -4.19 -9.13
N LEU A 118 -3.28 -5.38 -9.21
CA LEU A 118 -3.05 -6.44 -8.22
C LEU A 118 -1.59 -6.88 -8.21
N GLU A 119 -0.90 -6.79 -9.35
CA GLU A 119 0.51 -7.10 -9.53
C GLU A 119 1.48 -6.20 -8.76
N ASP A 120 1.04 -4.99 -8.37
CA ASP A 120 1.85 -4.04 -7.61
C ASP A 120 1.69 -4.22 -6.08
N ASN A 121 0.89 -5.19 -5.65
CA ASN A 121 0.52 -5.43 -4.25
C ASN A 121 1.13 -6.74 -3.71
N ILE A 122 1.34 -6.82 -2.40
CA ILE A 122 1.70 -8.06 -1.69
C ILE A 122 0.50 -8.58 -0.91
N GLU A 123 0.21 -9.87 -1.06
CA GLU A 123 -0.82 -10.56 -0.29
C GLU A 123 -0.31 -10.90 1.12
N ILE A 124 -1.13 -10.61 2.13
CA ILE A 124 -0.82 -10.85 3.56
C ILE A 124 -1.83 -11.75 4.27
N GLY A 125 -2.87 -12.19 3.57
CA GLY A 125 -3.86 -13.16 4.06
C GLY A 125 -3.55 -14.58 3.61
N CYS A 126 -4.47 -15.22 2.89
CA CYS A 126 -4.42 -16.66 2.58
C CYS A 126 -3.19 -17.09 1.78
N ASN A 127 -2.72 -16.21 0.90
CA ASN A 127 -1.58 -16.47 0.01
C ASN A 127 -0.27 -15.83 0.50
N PHE A 128 -0.18 -15.50 1.79
CA PHE A 128 1.02 -14.88 2.36
C PHE A 128 2.27 -15.75 2.10
N ASP A 129 3.28 -15.12 1.52
CA ASP A 129 4.59 -15.70 1.26
C ASP A 129 5.65 -14.85 1.94
N LYS A 130 6.33 -15.44 2.93
CA LYS A 130 7.38 -14.79 3.71
C LYS A 130 8.52 -14.24 2.83
N ASN A 131 8.93 -14.97 1.79
CA ASN A 131 10.01 -14.54 0.92
C ASN A 131 9.58 -13.35 0.07
N LYS A 132 8.38 -13.40 -0.52
CA LYS A 132 7.83 -12.27 -1.28
C LYS A 132 7.67 -11.02 -0.43
N PHE A 133 7.25 -11.17 0.84
CA PHE A 133 7.15 -10.05 1.77
C PHE A 133 8.52 -9.42 2.09
N ILE A 134 9.55 -10.24 2.26
CA ILE A 134 10.94 -9.77 2.44
C ILE A 134 11.41 -9.01 1.19
N GLU A 135 11.25 -9.61 0.01
CA GLU A 135 11.64 -9.02 -1.28
C GLU A 135 10.94 -7.67 -1.52
N PHE A 136 9.63 -7.61 -1.23
CA PHE A 136 8.87 -6.38 -1.29
C PHE A 136 9.40 -5.32 -0.34
N THR A 137 9.66 -5.67 0.92
CA THR A 137 10.21 -4.73 1.92
C THR A 137 11.57 -4.19 1.46
N GLN A 138 12.45 -5.05 0.96
CA GLN A 138 13.74 -4.67 0.40
C GLN A 138 13.59 -3.74 -0.81
N LYS A 139 12.65 -4.05 -1.71
CA LYS A 139 12.37 -3.21 -2.88
C LYS A 139 11.90 -1.82 -2.46
N VAL A 140 10.94 -1.72 -1.55
CA VAL A 140 10.40 -0.44 -1.07
C VAL A 140 11.51 0.40 -0.41
N LEU A 141 12.42 -0.23 0.36
CA LEU A 141 13.58 0.45 0.92
C LEU A 141 14.58 0.93 -0.14
N SER A 142 14.89 0.07 -1.13
CA SER A 142 15.80 0.39 -2.24
C SER A 142 15.26 1.56 -3.07
N ASP A 143 13.97 1.53 -3.41
CA ASP A 143 13.30 2.60 -4.13
C ASP A 143 13.34 3.91 -3.32
N TYR A 144 13.11 3.84 -1.99
CA TYR A 144 13.16 5.00 -1.11
C TYR A 144 14.54 5.67 -1.10
N VAL A 145 15.62 4.89 -0.98
CA VAL A 145 16.99 5.42 -0.97
C VAL A 145 17.58 5.65 -2.36
N SER A 146 16.77 5.54 -3.41
CA SER A 146 17.23 5.79 -4.78
C SER A 146 17.62 7.28 -4.98
N PRO A 147 18.52 7.58 -5.93
CA PRO A 147 18.91 8.97 -6.23
C PRO A 147 17.73 9.87 -6.60
N ASN A 148 16.63 9.30 -7.10
CA ASN A 148 15.43 10.04 -7.48
C ASN A 148 14.72 10.68 -6.26
N ASN A 149 14.92 10.12 -5.07
CA ASN A 149 14.34 10.65 -3.83
C ASN A 149 15.34 11.49 -3.03
N LEU A 150 16.59 11.62 -3.48
CA LEU A 150 17.63 12.38 -2.79
C LEU A 150 17.45 13.88 -3.05
N ILE A 151 17.46 14.67 -1.98
CA ILE A 151 17.47 16.12 -2.02
C ILE A 151 18.93 16.59 -2.03
N ILE A 152 19.43 16.98 -3.20
CA ILE A 152 20.84 17.28 -3.43
C ILE A 152 21.16 18.78 -3.46
N SER A 153 20.15 19.65 -3.51
CA SER A 153 20.37 21.10 -3.54
C SER A 153 19.31 21.89 -2.77
N LYS A 154 19.67 23.14 -2.43
CA LYS A 154 18.76 24.09 -1.79
C LYS A 154 17.60 24.44 -2.74
N GLU A 155 17.88 24.58 -4.02
CA GLU A 155 16.89 24.88 -5.06
C GLU A 155 15.85 23.75 -5.17
N GLN A 156 16.29 22.48 -5.11
CA GLN A 156 15.38 21.33 -5.09
C GLN A 156 14.52 21.31 -3.83
N TYR A 157 15.13 21.60 -2.67
CA TYR A 157 14.39 21.71 -1.41
C TYR A 157 13.34 22.83 -1.45
N GLU A 158 13.69 24.01 -1.97
CA GLU A 158 12.78 25.15 -2.10
C GLU A 158 11.65 24.88 -3.10
N TYR A 159 11.93 24.19 -4.22
CA TYR A 159 10.90 23.73 -5.15
C TYR A 159 9.87 22.84 -4.45
N LEU A 160 10.32 21.81 -3.72
CA LEU A 160 9.44 20.89 -3.00
C LEU A 160 8.60 21.60 -1.93
N ARG A 161 9.21 22.56 -1.22
CA ARG A 161 8.52 23.39 -0.21
C ARG A 161 7.38 24.22 -0.82
N ASN A 162 7.55 24.69 -2.06
CA ASN A 162 6.59 25.57 -2.73
C ASN A 162 5.65 24.82 -3.71
N PHE A 163 5.78 23.50 -3.84
CA PHE A 163 5.03 22.67 -4.79
C PHE A 163 3.51 22.76 -4.60
N ASN A 164 3.03 22.90 -3.36
CA ASN A 164 1.60 23.06 -3.03
C ASN A 164 1.12 24.52 -3.04
N SER A 165 2.00 25.49 -3.28
CA SER A 165 1.62 26.91 -3.37
C SER A 165 1.23 27.32 -4.79
N ASN A 166 1.55 26.49 -5.79
CA ASN A 166 1.37 26.77 -7.22
C ASN A 166 0.45 25.77 -7.95
N ASN A 167 -0.18 24.82 -7.22
CA ASN A 167 -1.20 23.88 -7.70
C ASN A 167 -2.46 24.01 -6.83
#